data_AF-A0A2W5Y9X5-F1
#
_entry.id   AF-A0A2W5Y9X5-F1
#
_cell.length_a   1.000
_cell.length_b   1.000
_cell.length_c   1.000
_cell.angle_alpha   90.00
_cell.angle_beta   90.00
_cell.angle_gamma   90.00
#
_symmetry.space_group_name_H-M   'P 1'
#
loop_
_entity.id
_entity.type
_entity.pdbx_description
1 polymer ?
#
loop_
_entity_poly.entity_id
_entity_poly.type
_entity_poly.pdbx_seq_one_letter_code
_entity_poly.pdbx_strand_id
1 'polypeptide(L)'
;MAQSSRRARAAVAEATSVERARAAAGPVGELADAGTPSAPGPGSGDPLVGDLRRAGLLPLLVLHFVSDQPSYGNQLIERVARLTAGAVAVNPNTIYPLLRSLEARGLLAGEWEHPQRRSRRFYAITRAGAGERERLKGELAPRLALIATGIEQIRRELGC
;
A
#
# COMPACT_ATOMS: atom_id res chain seq x y z
N MET A 1 22.50 -24.72 -17.19
CA MET A 1 22.87 -24.56 -15.76
C MET A 1 22.99 -23.10 -15.27
N ALA A 2 22.71 -22.06 -16.09
CA ALA A 2 22.84 -20.65 -15.67
C ALA A 2 21.60 -20.03 -14.95
N GLN A 3 20.45 -20.71 -14.96
CA GLN A 3 19.18 -20.20 -14.39
C GLN A 3 19.10 -20.34 -12.86
N SER A 4 19.74 -21.37 -12.30
CA SER A 4 19.71 -21.66 -10.85
C SER A 4 20.46 -20.60 -10.03
N SER A 5 21.58 -20.08 -10.57
CA SER A 5 22.43 -19.10 -9.87
C SER A 5 21.85 -17.68 -9.84
N ARG A 6 21.00 -17.30 -10.82
CA ARG A 6 20.26 -16.01 -10.80
C ARG A 6 19.12 -15.99 -9.79
N ARG A 7 18.38 -17.10 -9.64
CA ARG A 7 17.29 -17.21 -8.63
C ARG A 7 17.84 -17.15 -7.21
N ALA A 8 18.96 -17.82 -6.94
CA ALA A 8 19.61 -17.77 -5.63
C ALA A 8 20.10 -16.35 -5.27
N ARG A 9 20.72 -15.62 -6.22
CA ARG A 9 21.18 -14.24 -5.99
C ARG A 9 20.03 -13.25 -5.78
N ALA A 10 18.91 -13.41 -6.48
CA ALA A 10 17.72 -12.58 -6.28
C ALA A 10 17.09 -12.82 -4.89
N ALA A 11 16.96 -14.09 -4.47
CA ALA A 11 16.43 -14.44 -3.16
C ALA A 11 17.32 -13.95 -2.00
N VAL A 12 18.65 -13.96 -2.17
CA VAL A 12 19.59 -13.45 -1.17
C VAL A 12 19.51 -11.92 -1.03
N ALA A 13 19.33 -11.19 -2.15
CA ALA A 13 19.11 -9.74 -2.12
C ALA A 13 17.76 -9.35 -1.50
N GLU A 14 16.72 -10.16 -1.72
CA GLU A 14 15.39 -10.03 -1.11
C GLU A 14 15.47 -10.24 0.42
N ALA A 15 16.17 -11.29 0.87
CA ALA A 15 16.43 -11.58 2.29
C ALA A 15 17.21 -10.46 3.01
N THR A 16 18.22 -9.86 2.37
CA THR A 16 19.00 -8.74 2.97
C THR A 16 18.22 -7.44 3.07
N SER A 17 17.12 -7.31 2.34
CA SER A 17 16.23 -6.14 2.38
C SER A 17 15.22 -6.26 3.51
N VAL A 18 14.71 -7.48 3.74
CA VAL A 18 13.73 -7.78 4.77
C VAL A 18 14.33 -7.81 6.18
N GLU A 19 15.55 -8.30 6.34
CA GLU A 19 16.23 -8.31 7.64
C GLU A 19 16.59 -6.89 8.11
N ARG A 20 16.95 -5.99 7.18
CA ARG A 20 17.08 -4.54 7.44
C ARG A 20 15.75 -3.87 7.75
N ALA A 21 14.66 -4.28 7.11
CA ALA A 21 13.32 -3.76 7.41
C ALA A 21 12.83 -4.20 8.80
N ARG A 22 13.14 -5.43 9.23
CA ARG A 22 12.92 -5.87 10.62
C ARG A 22 13.74 -5.06 11.62
N ALA A 23 14.99 -4.71 11.30
CA ALA A 23 15.84 -3.89 12.16
C ALA A 23 15.39 -2.41 12.24
N ALA A 24 14.77 -1.87 11.18
CA ALA A 24 14.21 -0.52 11.15
C ALA A 24 12.86 -0.39 11.85
N ALA A 25 12.12 -1.50 12.02
CA ALA A 25 10.94 -1.55 12.87
C ALA A 25 11.39 -1.55 14.34
N GLY A 26 11.47 -0.37 14.94
CA GLY A 26 11.86 -0.18 16.34
C GLY A 26 11.03 -1.03 17.33
N PRO A 27 11.51 -1.18 18.58
CA PRO A 27 10.81 -1.98 19.58
C PRO A 27 9.40 -1.43 19.84
N VAL A 28 8.49 -2.36 20.18
CA VAL A 28 7.09 -2.08 20.52
C VAL A 28 7.06 -1.21 21.78
N GLY A 29 6.99 0.10 21.59
CA GLY A 29 6.58 1.05 22.61
C GLY A 29 5.12 1.41 22.37
N GLU A 30 4.27 1.03 23.32
CA GLU A 30 2.92 1.54 23.56
C GLU A 30 2.14 1.98 22.32
N LEU A 31 1.26 1.09 21.84
CA LEU A 31 0.04 1.54 21.18
C LEU A 31 -0.79 2.26 22.26
N ALA A 32 -0.39 3.51 22.53
CA ALA A 32 -1.20 4.46 23.26
C ALA A 32 -2.57 4.46 22.60
N ASP A 33 -3.58 4.46 23.46
CA ASP A 33 -4.98 4.76 23.20
C ASP A 33 -5.08 6.12 22.48
N ALA A 34 -4.73 6.14 21.20
CA ALA A 34 -5.06 7.22 20.30
C ALA A 34 -6.50 6.96 19.94
N GLY A 35 -7.39 7.45 20.81
CA GLY A 35 -8.84 7.37 20.68
C GLY A 35 -9.22 7.36 19.22
N THR A 36 -9.72 6.21 18.77
CA THR A 36 -10.07 5.96 17.38
C THR A 36 -10.90 7.16 16.91
N PRO A 37 -10.41 8.03 16.00
CA PRO A 37 -11.35 8.87 15.30
C PRO A 37 -12.25 7.87 14.58
N SER A 38 -13.52 7.83 14.97
CA SER A 38 -14.55 7.06 14.30
C SER A 38 -14.55 7.53 12.85
N ALA A 39 -13.77 6.83 12.02
CA ALA A 39 -13.57 7.17 10.63
C ALA A 39 -14.86 6.80 9.89
N PRO A 40 -15.29 7.62 8.92
CA PRO A 40 -16.47 7.31 8.12
C PRO A 40 -16.32 5.91 7.53
N GLY A 41 -17.40 5.14 7.61
CA GLY A 41 -17.44 3.70 7.36
C GLY A 41 -17.00 3.26 5.94
N PRO A 42 -17.11 1.95 5.65
CA PRO A 42 -16.70 1.40 4.36
C PRO A 42 -17.44 2.10 3.22
N GLY A 43 -16.67 2.80 2.38
CA GLY A 43 -17.20 3.60 1.29
C GLY A 43 -17.65 4.97 1.78
N SER A 44 -16.74 5.94 1.76
CA SER A 44 -17.17 7.31 1.54
C SER A 44 -18.10 7.27 0.32
N GLY A 45 -19.36 7.69 0.46
CA GLY A 45 -20.31 7.81 -0.65
C GLY A 45 -19.85 8.81 -1.72
N ASP A 46 -18.63 9.33 -1.61
CA ASP A 46 -17.93 10.14 -2.58
C ASP A 46 -17.75 9.36 -3.91
N PRO A 47 -18.42 9.80 -4.99
CA PRO A 47 -18.36 9.13 -6.27
C PRO A 47 -16.96 9.18 -6.91
N LEU A 48 -16.18 10.25 -6.67
CA LEU A 48 -14.82 10.41 -7.22
C LEU A 48 -13.87 9.41 -6.59
N VAL A 49 -13.91 9.27 -5.27
CA VAL A 49 -13.09 8.28 -4.55
C VAL A 49 -13.51 6.86 -4.95
N GLY A 50 -14.81 6.60 -5.08
CA GLY A 50 -15.34 5.31 -5.54
C GLY A 50 -14.83 4.94 -6.94
N ASP A 51 -14.84 5.90 -7.86
CA ASP A 51 -14.32 5.74 -9.23
C ASP A 51 -12.83 5.43 -9.25
N LEU A 52 -12.03 6.18 -8.50
CA LEU A 52 -10.58 5.97 -8.41
C LEU A 52 -10.26 4.59 -7.80
N ARG A 53 -11.02 4.14 -6.80
CA ARG A 53 -10.88 2.80 -6.24
C ARG A 53 -11.13 1.72 -7.28
N ARG A 54 -12.22 1.81 -8.05
CA ARG A 54 -12.53 0.88 -9.14
C ARG A 54 -11.44 0.88 -10.21
N ALA A 55 -10.82 2.03 -10.45
CA ALA A 55 -9.71 2.16 -11.39
C ALA A 55 -8.37 1.58 -10.90
N GLY A 56 -8.27 1.12 -9.64
CA GLY A 56 -7.05 0.51 -9.10
C GLY A 56 -6.18 1.42 -8.24
N LEU A 57 -6.73 2.52 -7.69
CA LEU A 57 -5.99 3.43 -6.81
C LEU A 57 -5.40 2.71 -5.59
N LEU A 58 -6.19 1.86 -4.91
CA LEU A 58 -5.72 1.22 -3.69
C LEU A 58 -4.58 0.21 -3.95
N PRO A 59 -4.66 -0.69 -4.95
CA PRO A 59 -3.50 -1.50 -5.38
C PRO A 59 -2.26 -0.66 -5.70
N LEU A 60 -2.42 0.46 -6.42
CA LEU A 60 -1.31 1.36 -6.75
C LEU A 60 -0.64 1.91 -5.49
N LEU A 61 -1.41 2.45 -4.54
CA LEU A 61 -0.87 3.00 -3.29
C LEU A 61 -0.17 1.94 -2.44
N VAL A 62 -0.73 0.73 -2.35
CA VAL A 62 -0.10 -0.38 -1.62
C VAL A 62 1.24 -0.75 -2.25
N LEU A 63 1.29 -0.96 -3.57
CA LEU A 63 2.54 -1.29 -4.27
C LEU A 63 3.56 -0.15 -4.16
N HIS A 64 3.11 1.11 -4.22
CA HIS A 64 3.98 2.26 -4.03
C HIS A 64 4.63 2.27 -2.64
N PHE A 65 3.85 2.19 -1.56
CA PHE A 65 4.41 2.24 -0.21
C PHE A 65 5.29 1.05 0.15
N VAL A 66 4.94 -0.15 -0.34
CA VAL A 66 5.74 -1.36 -0.12
C VAL A 66 7.05 -1.32 -0.92
N SER A 67 7.10 -0.54 -2.01
CA SER A 67 8.34 -0.38 -2.77
C SER A 67 9.38 0.53 -2.13
N ASP A 68 8.95 1.44 -1.26
CA ASP A 68 9.87 2.28 -0.48
C ASP A 68 10.45 1.48 0.69
N GLN A 69 9.61 0.72 1.38
CA GLN A 69 10.04 -0.23 2.42
C GLN A 69 9.03 -1.36 2.62
N PRO A 70 9.48 -2.57 3.02
CA PRO A 70 8.57 -3.62 3.47
C PRO A 70 7.62 -3.11 4.57
N SER A 71 6.34 -3.46 4.46
CA SER A 71 5.27 -2.92 5.32
C SER A 71 4.23 -3.98 5.66
N TYR A 72 3.42 -3.76 6.71
CA TYR A 72 2.29 -4.62 7.07
C TYR A 72 0.96 -3.87 7.01
N GLY A 73 -0.16 -4.62 7.10
CA GLY A 73 -1.52 -4.11 6.83
C GLY A 73 -1.88 -2.81 7.55
N ASN A 74 -1.69 -2.73 8.88
CA ASN A 74 -2.05 -1.52 9.64
C ASN A 74 -1.17 -0.31 9.25
N GLN A 75 0.13 -0.49 9.02
CA GLN A 75 0.99 0.60 8.53
C GLN A 75 0.51 1.12 7.17
N LEU A 76 0.06 0.24 6.28
CA LEU A 76 -0.46 0.64 4.97
C LEU A 76 -1.78 1.41 5.09
N ILE A 77 -2.68 0.99 5.99
CA ILE A 77 -3.91 1.72 6.30
C ILE A 77 -3.57 3.16 6.73
N GLU A 78 -2.67 3.31 7.71
CA GLU A 78 -2.28 4.61 8.23
C GLU A 78 -1.61 5.49 7.16
N ARG A 79 -0.76 4.91 6.32
CA ARG A 79 -0.08 5.64 5.24
C ARG A 79 -1.06 6.14 4.18
N VAL A 80 -2.03 5.32 3.77
CA VAL A 80 -3.07 5.74 2.81
C VAL A 80 -3.92 6.87 3.40
N ALA A 81 -4.39 6.72 4.64
CA ALA A 81 -5.18 7.75 5.31
C ALA A 81 -4.41 9.07 5.39
N ARG A 82 -3.13 9.02 5.81
CA ARG A 82 -2.26 10.19 5.93
C ARG A 82 -2.00 10.88 4.60
N LEU A 83 -1.63 10.12 3.56
CA LEU A 83 -1.35 10.66 2.22
C LEU A 83 -2.56 11.41 1.65
N THR A 84 -3.76 10.91 1.93
CA THR A 84 -5.01 11.41 1.35
C THR A 84 -5.76 12.37 2.27
N ALA A 85 -5.15 12.81 3.38
CA ALA A 85 -5.82 13.61 4.42
C ALA A 85 -7.16 13.02 4.87
N GLY A 86 -7.27 11.68 4.89
CA GLY A 86 -8.49 10.95 5.25
C GLY A 86 -9.49 10.75 4.12
N ALA A 87 -9.30 11.35 2.94
CA ALA A 87 -10.24 11.21 1.82
C ALA A 87 -10.37 9.75 1.33
N VAL A 88 -9.32 8.94 1.46
CA VAL A 88 -9.34 7.52 1.13
C VAL A 88 -9.28 6.69 2.42
N ALA A 89 -10.44 6.33 2.95
CA ALA A 89 -10.55 5.48 4.14
C ALA A 89 -10.36 3.99 3.81
N VAL A 90 -9.38 3.33 4.42
CA VAL A 90 -9.12 1.89 4.23
C VAL A 90 -9.22 1.18 5.56
N ASN A 91 -9.95 0.07 5.61
CA ASN A 91 -10.12 -0.72 6.83
C ASN A 91 -9.46 -2.11 6.68
N PRO A 92 -9.30 -2.86 7.79
CA PRO A 92 -8.78 -4.22 7.79
C PRO A 92 -9.48 -5.15 6.78
N ASN A 93 -10.81 -5.08 6.69
CA ASN A 93 -11.62 -5.93 5.81
C ASN A 93 -11.39 -5.65 4.32
N THR A 94 -10.75 -4.51 3.99
CA THR A 94 -10.36 -4.16 2.63
C THR A 94 -8.88 -4.46 2.38
N ILE A 95 -7.99 -4.06 3.29
CA ILE A 95 -6.55 -4.16 3.06
C ILE A 95 -6.06 -5.60 3.05
N TYR A 96 -6.55 -6.45 3.96
CA TYR A 96 -6.01 -7.80 4.12
C TYR A 96 -6.38 -8.72 2.94
N PRO A 97 -7.64 -8.73 2.45
CA PRO A 97 -7.97 -9.44 1.21
C PRO A 97 -7.17 -8.92 0.00
N LEU A 98 -6.94 -7.61 -0.10
CA LEU A 98 -6.14 -7.04 -1.17
C LEU A 98 -4.69 -7.53 -1.11
N LEU A 99 -4.05 -7.47 0.05
CA LEU A 99 -2.67 -7.94 0.23
C LEU A 99 -2.52 -9.42 -0.12
N ARG A 100 -3.47 -10.25 0.32
CA ARG A 100 -3.54 -11.68 -0.01
C ARG A 100 -3.67 -11.90 -1.52
N SER A 101 -4.50 -11.10 -2.20
CA SER A 101 -4.68 -11.17 -3.64
C SER A 101 -3.43 -10.75 -4.42
N LEU A 102 -2.79 -9.66 -4.01
CA LEU A 102 -1.53 -9.19 -4.62
C LEU A 102 -0.39 -10.21 -4.42
N GLU A 103 -0.31 -10.82 -3.24
CA GLU A 103 0.62 -11.92 -2.97
C GLU A 103 0.32 -13.15 -3.83
N ALA A 104 -0.94 -13.58 -3.93
CA ALA A 104 -1.34 -14.71 -4.77
C ALA A 104 -1.05 -14.49 -6.27
N ARG A 105 -1.07 -13.23 -6.73
CA ARG A 105 -0.67 -12.81 -8.08
C ARG A 105 0.86 -12.70 -8.27
N GLY A 106 1.65 -12.94 -7.22
CA GLY A 106 3.11 -12.81 -7.25
C GLY A 106 3.62 -11.37 -7.31
N LEU A 107 2.77 -10.39 -7.00
CA LEU A 107 3.12 -8.96 -7.00
C LEU A 107 3.76 -8.53 -5.69
N LEU A 108 3.46 -9.25 -4.61
CA LEU A 108 4.07 -9.08 -3.30
C LEU A 108 4.65 -10.42 -2.82
N ALA A 109 5.70 -10.35 -2.02
CA ALA A 109 6.22 -11.47 -1.24
C ALA A 109 5.94 -11.20 0.24
N GLY A 110 5.25 -12.13 0.92
CA GLY A 110 4.90 -12.00 2.32
C GLY A 110 5.76 -12.86 3.24
N GLU A 111 6.31 -12.26 4.30
CA GLU A 111 7.08 -12.95 5.33
C GLU A 111 6.51 -12.66 6.72
N TRP A 112 6.49 -13.67 7.57
CA TRP A 112 6.14 -13.47 8.98
C TRP A 112 7.31 -12.83 9.71
N GLU A 113 7.06 -11.85 10.56
CA GLU A 113 8.06 -11.21 11.42
C GLU A 113 8.77 -12.22 12.32
N HIS A 114 8.00 -13.08 12.98
CA HIS A 114 8.51 -14.19 13.77
C HIS A 114 7.98 -15.50 13.19
N PRO A 115 8.86 -16.42 12.75
CA PRO A 115 8.43 -17.69 12.14
C PRO A 115 7.52 -18.53 13.05
N GLN A 116 7.75 -18.44 14.36
CA GLN A 116 7.04 -19.22 15.39
C GLN A 116 5.78 -18.52 15.90
N ARG A 117 5.86 -17.24 16.25
CA ARG A 117 4.72 -16.49 16.82
C ARG A 117 3.76 -15.94 15.76
N ARG A 118 4.21 -15.79 14.51
CA ARG A 118 3.43 -15.26 13.37
C ARG A 118 2.58 -14.03 13.73
N SER A 119 3.16 -13.11 14.49
CA SER A 119 2.49 -11.90 15.00
C SER A 119 2.09 -10.94 13.89
N ARG A 120 2.99 -10.72 12.92
CA ARG A 120 2.82 -9.74 11.84
C ARG A 120 3.33 -10.33 10.52
N ARG A 121 2.58 -10.11 9.44
CA ARG A 121 3.01 -10.44 8.06
C ARG A 121 3.44 -9.16 7.36
N PHE A 122 4.73 -9.09 7.06
CA PHE A 122 5.32 -8.02 6.26
C PHE A 122 5.27 -8.41 4.79
N TYR A 123 5.06 -7.42 3.93
CA TYR A 123 5.05 -7.58 2.49
C TYR A 123 6.17 -6.75 1.89
N ALA A 124 6.88 -7.31 0.91
CA ALA A 124 7.84 -6.64 0.05
C ALA A 124 7.37 -6.72 -1.41
N ILE A 125 7.75 -5.74 -2.23
CA ILE A 125 7.35 -5.70 -3.63
C ILE A 125 8.25 -6.63 -4.45
N THR A 126 7.65 -7.40 -5.36
CA THR A 126 8.42 -8.21 -6.30
C THR A 126 8.74 -7.40 -7.56
N ARG A 127 9.60 -7.95 -8.44
CA ARG A 127 9.83 -7.34 -9.78
C ARG A 127 8.53 -7.23 -10.59
N ALA A 128 7.64 -8.22 -10.49
CA ALA A 128 6.34 -8.18 -11.16
C ALA A 128 5.44 -7.10 -10.55
N GLY A 129 5.45 -6.97 -9.21
CA GLY A 129 4.75 -5.89 -8.50
C GLY A 129 5.22 -4.50 -8.93
N ALA A 130 6.52 -4.30 -9.10
CA ALA A 130 7.08 -3.03 -9.57
C ALA A 130 6.60 -2.68 -10.99
N GLY A 131 6.51 -3.67 -11.89
CA GLY A 131 5.94 -3.47 -13.23
C GLY A 131 4.46 -3.10 -13.18
N GLU A 132 3.66 -3.80 -12.37
CA GLU A 132 2.25 -3.50 -12.18
C GLU A 132 2.03 -2.11 -11.57
N ARG A 133 2.89 -1.69 -10.63
CA ARG A 133 2.87 -0.34 -10.06
C ARG A 133 3.04 0.72 -11.15
N GLU A 134 4.02 0.58 -12.03
CA GLU A 134 4.23 1.55 -13.11
C GLU A 134 3.07 1.55 -14.11
N ARG A 135 2.49 0.38 -14.43
CA ARG A 135 1.29 0.29 -15.29
C ARG A 135 0.12 1.06 -14.68
N LEU A 136 -0.24 0.76 -13.44
CA LEU A 136 -1.32 1.44 -12.73
C LEU A 136 -1.04 2.93 -12.58
N LYS A 137 0.20 3.32 -12.30
CA LYS A 137 0.59 4.73 -12.22
C LYS A 137 0.35 5.44 -13.55
N GLY A 138 0.74 4.84 -14.67
CA GLY A 138 0.49 5.39 -16.00
C GLY A 138 -0.99 5.54 -16.33
N GLU A 139 -1.82 4.58 -15.91
CA GLU A 139 -3.28 4.62 -16.13
C GLU A 139 -3.98 5.66 -15.27
N LEU A 140 -3.61 5.78 -13.98
CA LEU A 140 -4.27 6.69 -13.05
C LEU A 140 -3.75 8.13 -13.12
N ALA A 141 -2.49 8.36 -13.48
CA ALA A 141 -1.90 9.70 -13.54
C ALA A 141 -2.75 10.73 -14.32
N PRO A 142 -3.19 10.47 -15.57
CA PRO A 142 -4.01 11.43 -16.31
C PRO A 142 -5.37 11.68 -15.64
N ARG A 143 -5.97 10.64 -15.05
CA ARG A 143 -7.26 10.76 -14.34
C ARG A 143 -7.14 11.60 -13.07
N LEU A 144 -6.07 11.41 -12.30
CA LEU A 144 -5.78 12.21 -11.11
C LEU A 144 -5.54 13.67 -11.48
N ALA A 145 -4.78 13.93 -12.56
CA ALA A 145 -4.53 15.28 -13.05
C ALA A 145 -5.82 16.00 -13.47
N LEU A 146 -6.72 15.30 -14.17
CA LEU A 146 -8.02 15.83 -14.57
C LEU A 146 -8.89 16.20 -13.35
N ILE A 147 -9.00 15.29 -12.38
CA ILE A 147 -9.80 15.53 -11.15
C ILE A 147 -9.20 16.69 -10.35
N ALA A 148 -7.88 16.74 -10.17
CA ALA A 148 -7.21 17.81 -9.45
C ALA A 148 -7.47 19.17 -10.11
N THR A 149 -7.35 19.24 -11.44
CA THR A 149 -7.65 20.46 -12.21
C THR A 149 -9.10 20.89 -12.02
N GLY A 150 -10.05 19.96 -12.11
CA GLY A 150 -11.47 20.25 -11.93
C GLY A 150 -11.80 20.76 -10.53
N ILE A 151 -11.24 20.14 -9.48
CA ILE A 151 -11.42 20.60 -8.10
C ILE A 151 -10.86 22.01 -7.91
N GLU A 152 -9.68 22.31 -8.45
CA GLU A 152 -9.07 23.63 -8.35
C GLU A 152 -9.89 24.70 -9.08
N GLN A 153 -10.47 24.38 -10.23
CA GLN A 153 -11.37 25.28 -10.95
C GLN A 153 -12.65 25.56 -10.15
N ILE A 154 -13.24 24.55 -9.52
CA ILE A 154 -14.42 24.72 -8.65
C ILE A 154 -14.08 25.63 -7.45
N ARG A 155 -12.95 25.37 -6.79
CA ARG A 155 -12.44 26.21 -5.69
C ARG A 155 -12.28 27.67 -6.09
N ARG A 156 -11.65 27.90 -7.25
CA ARG A 156 -11.45 29.24 -7.80
C ARG A 156 -12.78 29.96 -8.08
N GLU A 157 -13.76 29.25 -8.65
CA GLU A 157 -15.08 29.82 -8.96
C GLU A 157 -15.87 30.16 -7.69
N LEU A 158 -15.79 29.29 -6.67
CA LEU A 158 -16.51 29.46 -5.41
C LEU A 158 -15.78 30.36 -4.39
N GLY A 159 -14.51 30.70 -4.63
CA GLY A 159 -13.70 31.55 -3.77
C GLY A 159 -13.26 30.89 -2.45
N CYS A 160 -13.03 29.56 -2.44
CA CYS A 160 -12.61 28.80 -1.25
C CYS A 160 -11.34 27.97 -1.45
#